data_AF-A0A822GKF9-F1
#
_entry.id   AF-A0A822GKF9-F1
#
_cell.length_a   1.000
_cell.length_b   1.000
_cell.length_c   1.000
_cell.angle_alpha   90.00
_cell.angle_beta   90.00
_cell.angle_gamma   90.00
#
_symmetry.space_group_name_H-M   'P 1'
#
loop_
_entity.id
_entity.type
_entity.pdbx_description
1 polymer ?
#
loop_
_entity_poly.entity_id
_entity_poly.type
_entity_poly.pdbx_seq_one_letter_code
_entity_poly.pdbx_strand_id
1 'polypeptide(L)'
;PNAIPKGFVDAKKATENILKDIQLSDELYRLGITKVFFKAGVLGQLEDMRDVALSKIIATLQAQIRGYLMRKEYRRMLDQRLALGVLQRNLRKYLSLRNWPWWKLYTKVKPLLSVARQEEEMKKLEEEFKALKEALEKEEKLRKESEESNARLTKEKNDMYLQVEAERANTASAEERLARLVTQKADLEQQVKDMEERINEEEEVSAELNNKRKKLEHDIDGLKKDIDDMRLNLQKSENECKTRDNQIHTLQDEMAQQDETIAKLTRSSISL
;
A
#
# COMPACT_ATOMS: atom_id res chain seq x y z
N PRO A 1 -14.14 -40.99 -16.93
CA PRO A 1 -15.49 -40.37 -16.83
C PRO A 1 -16.24 -40.67 -15.53
N ASN A 2 -15.93 -41.78 -14.84
CA ASN A 2 -16.65 -42.22 -13.63
C ASN A 2 -15.99 -41.75 -12.32
N ALA A 3 -14.91 -40.97 -12.41
CA ALA A 3 -14.17 -40.45 -11.25
C ALA A 3 -15.02 -39.58 -10.31
N ILE A 4 -16.04 -38.90 -10.85
CA ILE A 4 -16.91 -38.01 -10.09
C ILE A 4 -18.27 -38.70 -9.91
N PRO A 5 -18.75 -38.89 -8.67
CA PRO A 5 -20.08 -39.46 -8.42
C PRO A 5 -21.18 -38.53 -8.95
N LYS A 6 -22.35 -39.10 -9.26
CA LYS A 6 -23.51 -38.32 -9.71
C LYS A 6 -24.03 -37.45 -8.56
N GLY A 7 -24.19 -36.15 -8.82
CA GLY A 7 -24.66 -35.17 -7.84
C GLY A 7 -23.69 -34.00 -7.68
N PHE A 8 -23.97 -33.10 -6.74
CA PHE A 8 -23.07 -32.00 -6.43
C PHE A 8 -21.86 -32.52 -5.64
N VAL A 9 -20.66 -32.19 -6.13
CA VAL A 9 -19.39 -32.47 -5.45
C VAL A 9 -18.61 -31.16 -5.42
N ASP A 10 -18.02 -30.85 -4.27
CA ASP A 10 -17.13 -29.70 -4.12
C ASP A 10 -15.99 -29.76 -5.16
N ALA A 11 -15.63 -28.62 -5.74
CA ALA A 11 -14.69 -28.55 -6.86
C ALA A 11 -13.29 -29.09 -6.50
N LYS A 12 -12.83 -28.86 -5.26
CA LYS A 12 -11.54 -29.38 -4.80
C LYS A 12 -11.60 -30.90 -4.66
N LYS A 13 -12.68 -31.41 -4.07
CA LYS A 13 -12.89 -32.86 -3.91
C LYS A 13 -13.09 -33.59 -5.24
N ALA A 14 -13.79 -32.95 -6.19
CA ALA A 14 -13.95 -33.47 -7.55
C ALA A 14 -12.60 -33.54 -8.26
N THR A 15 -11.77 -32.51 -8.13
CA THR A 15 -10.42 -32.47 -8.72
C THR A 15 -9.52 -33.55 -8.11
N GLU A 16 -9.55 -33.73 -6.79
CA GLU A 16 -8.81 -34.79 -6.11
C GLU A 16 -9.21 -36.19 -6.61
N ASN A 17 -10.51 -36.45 -6.75
CA ASN A 17 -11.01 -37.71 -7.27
C ASN A 17 -10.57 -37.95 -8.73
N ILE A 18 -10.58 -36.92 -9.58
CA ILE A 18 -10.09 -37.02 -10.96
C ILE A 18 -8.61 -37.37 -10.98
N LEU A 19 -7.78 -36.67 -10.19
CA LEU A 19 -6.32 -36.90 -10.15
C LEU A 19 -5.98 -38.30 -9.63
N LYS A 20 -6.77 -38.83 -8.68
CA LYS A 20 -6.67 -40.21 -8.20
C LYS A 20 -7.10 -41.24 -9.25
N ASP A 21 -8.19 -41.00 -9.98
CA ASP A 21 -8.70 -41.90 -11.03
C ASP A 21 -7.71 -42.05 -12.20
N ILE A 22 -7.03 -40.96 -12.58
CA ILE A 22 -5.94 -40.99 -13.57
C ILE A 22 -4.61 -41.52 -13.03
N GLN A 23 -4.59 -41.95 -11.76
CA GLN A 23 -3.42 -42.53 -11.08
C GLN A 23 -2.20 -41.60 -11.04
N LEU A 24 -2.42 -40.29 -10.92
CA LEU A 24 -1.32 -39.33 -10.77
C LEU A 24 -0.77 -39.39 -9.33
N SER A 25 0.53 -39.61 -9.20
CA SER A 25 1.19 -39.64 -7.88
C SER A 25 1.01 -38.32 -7.13
N ASP A 26 0.71 -38.41 -5.84
CA ASP A 26 0.55 -37.25 -4.95
C ASP A 26 1.81 -36.39 -4.88
N GLU A 27 3.00 -36.90 -5.21
CA GLU A 27 4.22 -36.08 -5.25
C GLU A 27 4.31 -35.13 -6.45
N LEU A 28 3.48 -35.34 -7.47
CA LEU A 28 3.52 -34.62 -8.74
C LEU A 28 2.60 -33.41 -8.77
N TYR A 29 1.71 -33.25 -7.79
CA TYR A 29 0.79 -32.12 -7.71
C TYR A 29 0.51 -31.66 -6.28
N ARG A 30 -0.01 -30.44 -6.14
CA ARG A 30 -0.55 -29.88 -4.90
C ARG A 30 -1.83 -29.10 -5.17
N LEU A 31 -2.87 -29.35 -4.37
CA LEU A 31 -4.16 -28.64 -4.46
C LEU A 31 -4.12 -27.37 -3.61
N GLY A 32 -4.20 -26.20 -4.25
CA GLY A 32 -4.49 -24.92 -3.60
C GLY A 32 -5.99 -24.68 -3.41
N ILE A 33 -6.35 -23.47 -2.97
CA ILE A 33 -7.76 -23.06 -2.79
C ILE A 33 -8.41 -22.79 -4.16
N THR A 34 -7.69 -22.14 -5.06
CA THR A 34 -8.19 -21.73 -6.39
C THR A 34 -7.51 -22.44 -7.55
N LYS A 35 -6.34 -23.05 -7.33
CA LYS A 35 -5.49 -23.62 -8.39
C LYS A 35 -4.86 -24.94 -7.98
N VAL A 36 -4.55 -25.77 -8.97
CA VAL A 36 -3.70 -26.97 -8.83
C VAL A 36 -2.31 -26.64 -9.35
N PHE A 37 -1.29 -27.02 -8.59
CA PHE A 37 0.11 -26.84 -8.98
C PHE A 37 0.68 -28.20 -9.35
N PHE A 38 1.35 -28.29 -10.50
CA PHE A 38 1.99 -29.50 -11.00
C PHE A 38 3.50 -29.33 -11.06
N LYS A 39 4.26 -30.41 -10.87
CA LYS A 39 5.70 -30.42 -11.19
C LYS A 39 5.91 -30.29 -12.71
N ALA A 40 7.10 -29.85 -13.10
CA ALA A 40 7.47 -29.71 -14.51
C ALA A 40 7.26 -31.02 -15.28
N GLY A 41 6.74 -30.92 -16.51
CA GLY A 41 6.48 -32.06 -17.40
C GLY A 41 5.14 -32.78 -17.18
N VAL A 42 4.56 -32.72 -15.97
CA VAL A 42 3.31 -33.41 -15.65
C VAL A 42 2.13 -32.88 -16.48
N LEU A 43 2.05 -31.55 -16.67
CA LEU A 43 0.96 -30.96 -17.44
C LEU A 43 0.97 -31.43 -18.90
N GLY A 44 2.15 -31.51 -19.52
CA GLY A 44 2.28 -32.00 -20.90
C GLY A 44 1.81 -33.44 -21.05
N GLN A 45 2.17 -34.32 -20.10
CA GLN A 45 1.70 -35.71 -20.10
C GLN A 45 0.16 -35.80 -19.97
N LEU A 46 -0.44 -34.96 -19.13
CA LEU A 46 -1.90 -34.89 -18.99
C LEU A 46 -2.57 -34.39 -20.27
N GLU A 47 -1.94 -33.45 -20.99
CA GLU A 47 -2.43 -32.98 -22.29
C GLU A 47 -2.33 -34.06 -23.36
N ASP A 48 -1.23 -34.81 -23.44
CA ASP A 48 -1.09 -35.93 -24.39
C ASP A 48 -2.17 -37.00 -24.15
N MET A 49 -2.43 -37.36 -22.89
CA MET A 49 -3.50 -38.30 -22.52
C MET A 49 -4.88 -37.77 -22.93
N ARG A 50 -5.12 -36.47 -22.74
CA ARG A 50 -6.36 -35.80 -23.16
C ARG A 50 -6.52 -35.85 -24.67
N ASP A 51 -5.47 -35.56 -25.43
CA ASP A 51 -5.52 -35.47 -26.89
C ASP A 51 -5.82 -36.82 -27.54
N VAL A 52 -5.27 -37.92 -27.00
CA VAL A 52 -5.62 -39.27 -27.43
C VAL A 52 -7.11 -39.58 -27.20
N ALA A 53 -7.65 -39.19 -26.04
CA ALA A 53 -9.06 -39.37 -25.73
C ALA A 53 -9.96 -38.50 -26.61
N LEU A 54 -9.62 -37.22 -26.78
CA LEU A 54 -10.36 -36.26 -27.58
C LEU A 54 -10.33 -36.62 -29.07
N SER A 55 -9.24 -37.17 -29.58
CA SER A 55 -9.12 -37.56 -30.99
C SER A 55 -10.27 -38.44 -31.46
N LYS A 56 -10.73 -39.39 -30.63
CA LYS A 56 -11.87 -40.28 -30.94
C LYS A 56 -13.20 -39.53 -30.98
N ILE A 57 -13.42 -38.64 -30.02
CA ILE A 57 -14.63 -37.80 -29.93
C ILE A 57 -14.67 -36.85 -31.13
N ILE A 58 -13.55 -36.19 -31.43
CA ILE A 58 -13.42 -35.26 -32.56
C ILE A 58 -13.65 -36.00 -33.88
N ALA A 59 -13.09 -37.19 -34.08
CA ALA A 59 -13.35 -37.98 -35.30
C ALA A 59 -14.85 -38.27 -35.47
N THR A 60 -15.55 -38.59 -34.37
CA THR A 60 -16.99 -38.89 -34.38
C THR A 60 -17.80 -37.63 -34.69
N LEU A 61 -17.49 -36.50 -34.05
CA LEU A 61 -18.11 -35.20 -34.33
C LEU A 61 -17.90 -34.77 -35.79
N GLN A 62 -16.66 -34.88 -36.28
CA GLN A 62 -16.34 -34.57 -37.67
C GLN A 62 -17.11 -35.48 -38.64
N ALA A 63 -17.24 -36.77 -38.36
CA ALA A 63 -18.03 -37.69 -39.18
C ALA A 63 -19.51 -37.28 -39.21
N GLN A 64 -20.09 -36.87 -38.08
CA GLN A 64 -21.45 -36.37 -38.01
C GLN A 64 -21.65 -35.08 -38.81
N ILE A 65 -20.73 -34.10 -38.67
CA ILE A 65 -20.75 -32.84 -39.42
C ILE A 65 -20.65 -33.10 -40.92
N ARG A 66 -19.65 -33.89 -41.35
CA ARG A 66 -19.47 -34.26 -42.77
C ARG A 66 -20.71 -34.98 -43.30
N GLY A 67 -21.27 -35.91 -42.53
CA GLY A 67 -22.50 -36.61 -42.87
C GLY A 67 -23.71 -35.67 -42.99
N TYR A 68 -23.86 -34.69 -42.09
CA TYR A 68 -24.92 -33.70 -42.16
C TYR A 68 -24.80 -32.83 -43.42
N LEU A 69 -23.60 -32.31 -43.68
CA LEU A 69 -23.32 -31.50 -44.87
C LEU A 69 -23.63 -32.28 -46.16
N MET A 70 -23.14 -33.52 -46.26
CA MET A 70 -23.37 -34.34 -47.45
C MET A 70 -24.83 -34.74 -47.63
N ARG A 71 -25.60 -34.97 -46.56
CA ARG A 71 -27.05 -35.22 -46.68
C ARG A 71 -27.81 -33.99 -47.17
N LYS A 72 -27.44 -32.80 -46.69
CA LYS A 72 -28.02 -31.53 -47.17
C LYS A 72 -27.71 -31.32 -48.65
N GLU A 73 -26.46 -31.55 -49.05
CA GLU A 73 -26.04 -31.43 -50.44
C GLU A 73 -26.70 -32.48 -51.34
N TYR A 74 -26.78 -33.73 -50.89
CA TYR A 74 -27.46 -34.80 -51.61
C TYR A 74 -28.95 -34.49 -51.83
N ARG A 75 -29.63 -33.90 -50.84
CA ARG A 75 -31.01 -33.45 -50.99
C ARG A 75 -31.12 -32.40 -52.11
N ARG A 76 -30.21 -31.42 -52.14
CA ARG A 76 -30.12 -30.42 -53.22
C ARG A 76 -29.95 -31.08 -54.60
N MET A 77 -29.08 -32.08 -54.71
CA MET A 77 -28.85 -32.83 -55.96
C MET A 77 -30.09 -33.64 -56.40
N LEU A 78 -30.80 -34.27 -55.45
CA LEU A 78 -32.06 -34.97 -55.74
C LEU A 78 -33.14 -34.01 -56.25
N ASP A 79 -33.31 -32.87 -55.58
CA ASP A 79 -34.28 -31.86 -55.97
C ASP A 79 -33.92 -31.29 -57.36
N GLN A 80 -32.64 -31.07 -57.67
CA GLN A 80 -32.17 -30.70 -59.01
C GLN A 80 -32.51 -31.76 -60.07
N ARG A 81 -32.34 -33.05 -59.76
CA ARG A 81 -32.66 -34.14 -60.69
C ARG A 81 -34.16 -34.19 -61.00
N LEU A 82 -35.01 -34.03 -59.98
CA LEU A 82 -36.46 -33.95 -60.16
C LEU A 82 -36.86 -32.71 -60.95
N ALA A 83 -36.30 -31.55 -60.59
CA ALA A 83 -36.53 -30.28 -61.28
C ALA A 83 -36.13 -30.36 -62.76
N LEU A 84 -35.03 -31.05 -63.10
CA LEU A 84 -34.62 -31.26 -64.48
C LEU A 84 -35.68 -32.00 -65.31
N GLY A 85 -36.30 -33.04 -64.75
CA GLY A 85 -37.37 -33.77 -65.42
C GLY A 85 -38.60 -32.88 -65.67
N VAL A 86 -38.98 -32.08 -64.68
CA VAL A 86 -40.06 -31.09 -64.79
C VAL A 86 -39.72 -30.04 -65.86
N LEU A 87 -38.51 -29.49 -65.84
CA LEU A 87 -38.02 -28.51 -66.82
C LEU A 87 -38.07 -29.08 -68.23
N GLN A 88 -37.51 -30.26 -68.46
CA GLN A 88 -37.53 -30.90 -69.78
C GLN A 88 -38.96 -31.14 -70.28
N ARG A 89 -39.87 -31.62 -69.44
CA ARG A 89 -41.28 -31.82 -69.80
C ARG A 89 -41.96 -30.49 -70.15
N ASN A 90 -41.75 -29.45 -69.34
CA ASN A 90 -42.30 -28.12 -69.57
C ASN A 90 -41.74 -27.47 -70.83
N LEU A 91 -40.44 -27.58 -71.08
CA LEU A 91 -39.81 -27.07 -72.31
C LEU A 91 -40.41 -27.71 -73.56
N ARG A 92 -40.58 -29.04 -73.58
CA ARG A 92 -41.24 -29.73 -74.71
C ARG A 92 -42.67 -29.23 -74.91
N LYS A 93 -43.45 -29.07 -73.83
CA LYS A 93 -44.82 -28.51 -73.92
C LYS A 93 -44.83 -27.06 -74.37
N TYR A 94 -43.94 -26.22 -73.86
CA TYR A 94 -43.79 -24.83 -74.29
C TYR A 94 -43.45 -24.73 -75.78
N LEU A 95 -42.54 -25.57 -76.28
CA LEU A 95 -42.22 -25.60 -77.72
C LEU A 95 -43.44 -25.92 -78.60
N SER A 96 -44.36 -26.76 -78.12
CA SER A 96 -45.65 -27.01 -78.80
C SER A 96 -46.66 -25.87 -78.64
N LEU A 97 -46.69 -25.19 -77.49
CA LEU A 97 -47.67 -24.16 -77.15
C LEU A 97 -47.29 -22.75 -77.63
N ARG A 98 -46.00 -22.45 -77.81
CA ARG A 98 -45.51 -21.08 -78.09
C ARG A 98 -46.12 -20.46 -79.34
N ASN A 99 -46.49 -21.29 -80.32
CA ASN A 99 -47.10 -20.85 -81.57
C ASN A 99 -48.64 -20.89 -81.54
N TRP A 100 -49.24 -21.48 -80.51
CA TRP A 100 -50.69 -21.64 -80.39
C TRP A 100 -51.36 -20.27 -80.11
N PRO A 101 -52.35 -19.83 -80.93
CA PRO A 101 -52.94 -18.50 -80.81
C PRO A 101 -53.58 -18.21 -79.44
N TRP A 102 -54.27 -19.18 -78.84
CA TRP A 102 -54.90 -19.03 -77.51
C TRP A 102 -53.87 -18.82 -76.39
N TRP A 103 -52.72 -19.49 -76.47
CA TRP A 103 -51.62 -19.27 -75.51
C TRP A 103 -51.05 -17.85 -75.64
N LYS A 104 -50.81 -17.37 -76.87
CA LYS A 104 -50.35 -16.00 -77.12
C LYS A 104 -51.34 -14.97 -76.56
N LEU A 105 -52.64 -15.16 -76.79
CA LEU A 105 -53.69 -14.31 -76.23
C LEU A 105 -53.62 -14.30 -74.69
N TYR A 106 -53.62 -15.47 -74.05
CA TYR A 106 -53.52 -15.58 -72.59
C TYR A 106 -52.29 -14.86 -72.03
N THR A 107 -51.10 -15.05 -72.62
CA THR A 107 -49.86 -14.40 -72.15
C THR A 107 -49.86 -12.88 -72.31
N LYS A 108 -50.59 -12.33 -73.30
CA LYS A 108 -50.73 -10.88 -73.48
C LYS A 108 -51.78 -10.28 -72.56
N VAL A 109 -52.85 -11.03 -72.26
CA VAL A 109 -53.98 -10.55 -71.44
C VAL A 109 -53.69 -10.71 -69.94
N LYS A 110 -53.04 -11.80 -69.51
CA LYS A 110 -52.78 -12.08 -68.08
C LYS A 110 -52.04 -10.93 -67.35
N PRO A 111 -50.99 -10.30 -67.91
CA PRO A 111 -50.32 -9.17 -67.25
C PRO A 111 -51.16 -7.89 -67.19
N LEU A 112 -52.19 -7.76 -68.04
CA LEU A 112 -53.13 -6.62 -68.03
C LEU A 112 -54.18 -6.77 -66.91
N LEU A 113 -54.26 -7.93 -66.26
CA LEU A 113 -55.06 -8.16 -65.06
C LEU A 113 -54.29 -7.60 -63.86
N SER A 114 -54.42 -6.28 -63.63
CA SER A 114 -53.69 -5.50 -62.62
C SER A 114 -53.72 -6.10 -61.20
N VAL A 115 -54.84 -6.74 -60.85
CA VAL A 115 -55.14 -7.21 -59.49
C VAL A 115 -54.15 -8.27 -59.00
N ALA A 116 -53.77 -9.24 -59.83
CA ALA A 116 -52.91 -10.35 -59.41
C ALA A 116 -51.45 -9.92 -59.14
N ARG A 117 -50.95 -8.92 -59.88
CA ARG A 117 -49.59 -8.39 -59.69
C ARG A 117 -49.51 -7.49 -58.45
N GLN A 118 -50.54 -6.69 -58.23
CA GLN A 118 -50.62 -5.80 -57.07
C GLN A 118 -50.70 -6.58 -55.75
N GLU A 119 -51.43 -7.69 -55.70
CA GLU A 119 -51.50 -8.53 -54.49
C GLU A 119 -50.16 -9.16 -54.10
N GLU A 120 -49.37 -9.66 -55.05
CA GLU A 120 -48.05 -10.23 -54.76
C GLU A 120 -47.04 -9.16 -54.32
N GLU A 121 -47.05 -7.99 -54.96
CA GLU A 121 -46.20 -6.85 -54.58
C GLU A 121 -46.57 -6.30 -53.20
N MET A 122 -47.88 -6.17 -52.89
CA MET A 122 -48.37 -5.73 -51.59
C MET A 122 -47.98 -6.69 -50.47
N LYS A 123 -48.14 -8.01 -50.66
CA LYS A 123 -47.75 -8.99 -49.63
C LYS A 123 -46.26 -8.93 -49.29
N LYS A 124 -45.39 -8.82 -50.31
CA LYS A 124 -43.95 -8.68 -50.09
C LYS A 124 -43.63 -7.40 -49.33
N LEU A 125 -44.25 -6.29 -49.72
CA LEU A 125 -44.03 -5.00 -49.07
C LEU A 125 -44.52 -5.01 -47.61
N GLU A 126 -45.63 -5.67 -47.32
CA GLU A 126 -46.14 -5.82 -45.94
C GLU A 126 -45.21 -6.67 -45.07
N GLU A 127 -44.68 -7.78 -45.59
CA GLU A 127 -43.72 -8.62 -44.88
C GLU A 127 -42.41 -7.88 -44.60
N GLU A 128 -41.86 -7.18 -45.60
CA GLU A 128 -40.66 -6.36 -45.46
C GLU A 128 -40.87 -5.21 -44.47
N PHE A 129 -42.00 -4.51 -44.57
CA PHE A 129 -42.36 -3.42 -43.67
C PHE A 129 -42.47 -3.90 -42.22
N LYS A 130 -43.11 -5.05 -42.00
CA LYS A 130 -43.23 -5.63 -40.66
C LYS A 130 -41.87 -6.01 -40.08
N ALA A 131 -41.02 -6.68 -40.87
CA ALA A 131 -39.67 -7.05 -40.44
C ALA A 131 -38.81 -5.83 -40.11
N LEU A 132 -38.87 -4.78 -40.95
CA LEU A 132 -38.17 -3.51 -40.71
C LEU A 132 -38.66 -2.81 -39.44
N LYS A 133 -39.97 -2.80 -39.19
CA LYS A 133 -40.56 -2.18 -38.00
C LYS A 133 -40.14 -2.90 -36.72
N GLU A 134 -40.17 -4.24 -36.72
CA GLU A 134 -39.73 -5.05 -35.58
C GLU A 134 -38.23 -4.89 -35.30
N ALA A 135 -37.41 -4.84 -36.35
CA ALA A 135 -35.97 -4.60 -36.23
C ALA A 135 -35.68 -3.19 -35.67
N LEU A 136 -36.36 -2.17 -36.18
CA LEU A 136 -36.22 -0.79 -35.72
C LEU A 136 -36.55 -0.66 -34.24
N GLU A 137 -37.68 -1.23 -33.79
CA GLU A 137 -38.09 -1.16 -32.38
C GLU A 137 -37.07 -1.85 -31.45
N LYS A 138 -36.50 -2.98 -31.89
CA LYS A 138 -35.48 -3.70 -31.12
C LYS A 138 -34.17 -2.90 -31.02
N GLU A 139 -33.70 -2.35 -32.13
CA GLU A 139 -32.47 -1.55 -32.17
C GLU A 139 -32.63 -0.24 -31.38
N GLU A 140 -33.79 0.42 -31.42
CA GLU A 140 -34.06 1.61 -30.63
C GLU A 140 -34.01 1.34 -29.12
N LYS A 141 -34.53 0.19 -28.66
CA LYS A 141 -34.45 -0.21 -27.25
C LYS A 141 -33.00 -0.48 -26.83
N LEU A 142 -32.27 -1.28 -27.62
CA LEU A 142 -30.86 -1.59 -27.34
C LEU A 142 -29.98 -0.33 -27.35
N ARG A 143 -30.23 0.59 -28.28
CA ARG A 143 -29.50 1.86 -28.34
C ARG A 143 -29.72 2.69 -27.08
N LYS A 144 -30.97 2.82 -26.61
CA LYS A 144 -31.30 3.58 -25.37
C LYS A 144 -30.63 2.96 -24.15
N GLU A 145 -30.73 1.64 -23.97
CA GLU A 145 -30.07 0.93 -22.86
C GLU A 145 -28.55 1.12 -22.88
N SER A 146 -27.94 1.06 -24.08
CA SER A 146 -26.50 1.28 -24.24
C SER A 146 -26.10 2.74 -23.99
N GLU A 147 -26.89 3.72 -24.42
CA GLU A 147 -26.66 5.15 -24.17
C GLU A 147 -26.74 5.47 -22.67
N GLU A 148 -27.74 4.94 -21.98
CA GLU A 148 -27.89 5.09 -20.53
C GLU A 148 -26.73 4.45 -19.75
N SER A 149 -26.32 3.23 -20.12
CA SER A 149 -25.16 2.57 -19.51
C SER A 149 -23.87 3.36 -19.75
N ASN A 150 -23.67 3.90 -20.96
CA ASN A 150 -22.48 4.68 -21.29
C ASN A 150 -22.46 6.02 -20.54
N ALA A 151 -23.60 6.70 -20.43
CA ALA A 151 -23.74 7.92 -19.64
C ALA A 151 -23.42 7.67 -18.15
N ARG A 152 -23.92 6.56 -17.58
CA ARG A 152 -23.61 6.17 -16.20
C ARG A 152 -22.12 5.94 -15.99
N LEU A 153 -21.49 5.13 -16.84
CA LEU A 153 -20.05 4.83 -16.74
C LEU A 153 -19.18 6.08 -16.95
N THR A 154 -19.58 6.97 -17.86
CA THR A 154 -18.88 8.24 -18.09
C THR A 154 -18.97 9.14 -16.86
N LYS A 155 -20.14 9.21 -16.21
CA LYS A 155 -20.30 9.93 -14.95
C LYS A 155 -19.43 9.34 -13.84
N GLU A 156 -19.52 8.03 -13.60
CA GLU A 156 -18.71 7.34 -12.58
C GLU A 156 -17.20 7.57 -12.82
N LYS A 157 -16.75 7.49 -14.07
CA LYS A 157 -15.36 7.79 -14.44
C LYS A 157 -14.97 9.23 -14.09
N ASN A 158 -15.81 10.20 -14.42
CA ASN A 158 -15.53 11.61 -14.14
C ASN A 158 -15.52 11.90 -12.64
N ASP A 159 -16.44 11.31 -11.88
CA ASP A 159 -16.50 11.43 -10.42
C ASP A 159 -15.22 10.85 -9.77
N MET A 160 -14.79 9.66 -10.21
CA MET A 160 -13.53 9.05 -9.76
C MET A 160 -12.31 9.90 -10.13
N TYR A 161 -12.30 10.50 -11.33
CA TYR A 161 -11.21 11.38 -11.77
C TYR A 161 -11.11 12.63 -10.88
N LEU A 162 -12.24 13.26 -10.57
CA LEU A 162 -12.29 14.41 -9.65
C LEU A 162 -11.83 14.03 -8.25
N GLN A 163 -12.21 12.85 -7.76
CA GLN A 163 -11.75 12.36 -6.47
C GLN A 163 -10.23 12.15 -6.45
N VAL A 164 -9.66 11.57 -7.51
CA VAL A 164 -8.19 11.39 -7.62
C VAL A 164 -7.45 12.74 -7.63
N GLU A 165 -7.95 13.73 -8.36
CA GLU A 165 -7.35 15.08 -8.36
C GLU A 165 -7.44 15.76 -6.98
N ALA A 166 -8.56 15.61 -6.28
CA ALA A 166 -8.70 16.11 -4.90
C ALA A 166 -7.72 15.43 -3.93
N GLU A 167 -7.59 14.10 -3.99
CA GLU A 167 -6.63 13.35 -3.17
C GLU A 167 -5.18 13.72 -3.49
N ARG A 168 -4.85 13.98 -4.76
CA ARG A 168 -3.53 14.50 -5.16
C ARG A 168 -3.23 15.86 -4.53
N ALA A 169 -4.19 16.79 -4.59
CA ALA A 169 -4.04 18.11 -3.97
C ALA A 169 -3.88 18.00 -2.43
N ASN A 170 -4.66 17.15 -1.78
CA ASN A 170 -4.52 16.87 -0.36
C ASN A 170 -3.16 16.27 -0.01
N THR A 171 -2.68 15.32 -0.82
CA THR A 171 -1.36 14.69 -0.65
C THR A 171 -0.24 15.73 -0.79
N ALA A 172 -0.29 16.58 -1.82
CA ALA A 172 0.68 17.65 -2.01
C ALA A 172 0.71 18.63 -0.81
N SER A 173 -0.45 19.01 -0.28
CA SER A 173 -0.53 19.84 0.92
C SER A 173 0.04 19.15 2.17
N ALA A 174 -0.22 17.84 2.32
CA ALA A 174 0.35 17.04 3.41
C ALA A 174 1.88 16.92 3.29
N GLU A 175 2.40 16.72 2.09
CA GLU A 175 3.84 16.69 1.81
C GLU A 175 4.51 18.02 2.14
N GLU A 176 3.90 19.16 1.77
CA GLU A 176 4.43 20.48 2.12
C GLU A 176 4.45 20.69 3.64
N ARG A 177 3.37 20.31 4.34
CA ARG A 177 3.32 20.38 5.80
C ARG A 177 4.38 19.49 6.44
N LEU A 178 4.59 18.28 5.91
CA LEU A 178 5.60 17.36 6.40
C LEU A 178 7.01 17.92 6.21
N ALA A 179 7.31 18.52 5.04
CA ALA A 179 8.58 19.18 4.78
C ALA A 179 8.85 20.31 5.80
N ARG A 180 7.85 21.15 6.08
CA ARG A 180 7.96 22.22 7.11
C ARG A 180 8.19 21.66 8.51
N LEU A 181 7.53 20.56 8.88
CA LEU A 181 7.74 19.93 10.18
C LEU A 181 9.11 19.29 10.29
N VAL A 182 9.64 18.71 9.21
CA VAL A 182 11.00 18.16 9.18
C VAL A 182 12.04 19.26 9.40
N THR A 183 11.89 20.43 8.75
CA THR A 183 12.81 21.57 8.98
C THR A 183 12.70 22.10 10.40
N GLN A 184 11.48 22.29 10.92
CA GLN A 184 11.28 22.74 12.31
C GLN A 184 11.85 21.76 13.34
N LYS A 185 11.70 20.46 13.08
CA LYS A 185 12.27 19.41 13.93
C LYS A 185 13.80 19.52 13.95
N ALA A 186 14.45 19.67 12.80
CA ALA A 186 15.90 19.82 12.72
C ALA A 186 16.39 21.07 13.49
N ASP A 187 15.69 22.20 13.36
CA ASP A 187 16.02 23.43 14.09
C ASP A 187 15.89 23.24 15.61
N LEU A 188 14.84 22.55 16.07
CA LEU A 188 14.63 22.25 17.48
C LEU A 188 15.65 21.24 18.02
N GLU A 189 16.01 20.21 17.25
CA GLU A 189 17.06 19.26 17.61
C GLU A 189 18.41 19.99 17.78
N GLN A 190 18.72 20.96 16.92
CA GLN A 190 19.92 21.79 17.08
C GLN A 190 19.85 22.66 18.34
N GLN A 191 18.72 23.32 18.61
CA GLN A 191 18.55 24.14 19.83
C GLN A 191 18.69 23.32 21.11
N VAL A 192 18.16 22.09 21.13
CA VAL A 192 18.33 21.17 22.27
C VAL A 192 19.80 20.85 22.46
N LYS A 193 20.52 20.52 21.39
CA LYS A 193 21.95 20.21 21.45
C LYS A 193 22.77 21.40 21.98
N ASP A 194 22.51 22.61 21.48
CA ASP A 194 23.19 23.83 21.95
C ASP A 194 22.92 24.10 23.43
N MET A 195 21.70 23.83 23.92
CA MET A 195 21.36 23.97 25.34
C MET A 195 22.02 22.89 26.20
N GLU A 196 22.10 21.65 25.73
CA GLU A 196 22.82 20.56 26.42
C GLU A 196 24.32 20.90 26.56
N GLU A 197 24.95 21.42 25.49
CA GLU A 197 26.35 21.88 25.53
C GLU A 197 26.55 23.00 26.56
N ARG A 198 25.67 24.01 26.58
CA ARG A 198 25.73 25.10 27.57
C ARG A 198 25.50 24.63 29.02
N ILE A 199 24.61 23.66 29.23
CA ILE A 199 24.40 23.08 30.56
C ILE A 199 25.67 22.39 31.03
N ASN A 200 26.32 21.59 30.17
CA ASN A 200 27.57 20.92 30.52
C ASN A 200 28.68 21.92 30.87
N GLU A 201 28.81 23.01 30.11
CA GLU A 201 29.78 24.08 30.42
C GLU A 201 29.51 24.72 31.80
N GLU A 202 28.25 25.05 32.12
CA GLU A 202 27.88 25.62 33.42
C GLU A 202 28.06 24.61 34.57
N GLU A 203 27.82 23.32 34.34
CA GLU A 203 28.09 22.26 35.31
C GLU A 203 29.60 22.12 35.61
N GLU A 204 30.46 22.19 34.58
CA GLU A 204 31.91 22.22 34.74
C GLU A 204 32.37 23.45 35.53
N VAL A 205 31.88 24.65 35.18
CA VAL A 205 32.18 25.90 35.89
C VAL A 205 31.71 25.84 37.35
N SER A 206 30.51 25.31 37.60
CA SER A 206 29.97 25.11 38.95
C SER A 206 30.82 24.15 39.77
N ALA A 207 31.27 23.04 39.17
CA ALA A 207 32.17 22.08 39.82
C ALA A 207 33.54 22.72 40.14
N GLU A 208 34.10 23.51 39.23
CA GLU A 208 35.33 24.27 39.47
C GLU A 208 35.18 25.29 40.61
N LEU A 209 34.10 26.06 40.61
CA LEU A 209 33.78 27.04 41.65
C LEU A 209 33.61 26.35 43.01
N ASN A 210 32.91 25.22 43.06
CA ASN A 210 32.76 24.43 44.28
C ASN A 210 34.11 23.91 44.80
N ASN A 211 35.00 23.47 43.91
CA ASN A 211 36.36 23.06 44.27
C ASN A 211 37.20 24.24 44.81
N LYS A 212 37.13 25.41 44.16
CA LYS A 212 37.77 26.65 44.65
C LYS A 212 37.20 27.08 46.01
N ARG A 213 35.88 26.99 46.19
CA ARG A 213 35.20 27.29 47.45
C ARG A 213 35.71 26.41 48.59
N LYS A 214 35.80 25.09 48.38
CA LYS A 214 36.35 24.15 49.36
C LYS A 214 37.80 24.46 49.74
N LYS A 215 38.63 24.85 48.77
CA LYS A 215 40.03 25.28 49.06
C LYS A 215 40.06 26.55 49.92
N LEU A 216 39.28 27.56 49.56
CA LEU A 216 39.20 28.79 50.33
C LEU A 216 38.61 28.57 51.73
N GLU A 217 37.60 27.71 51.87
CA GLU A 217 37.07 27.29 53.18
C GLU A 217 38.16 26.62 54.02
N HIS A 218 38.96 25.72 53.43
CA HIS A 218 40.09 25.08 54.10
C HIS A 218 41.17 26.10 54.52
N ASP A 219 41.53 27.04 53.65
CA ASP A 219 42.51 28.09 53.94
C ASP A 219 42.01 29.03 55.06
N ILE A 220 40.72 29.40 55.04
CA ILE A 220 40.09 30.21 56.09
C ILE A 220 40.14 29.49 57.43
N ASP A 221 39.80 28.20 57.47
CA ASP A 221 39.84 27.42 58.71
C ASP A 221 41.27 27.22 59.22
N GLY A 222 42.25 27.08 58.32
CA GLY A 222 43.68 27.11 58.65
C GLY A 222 44.10 28.44 59.28
N LEU A 223 43.79 29.57 58.64
CA LEU A 223 44.12 30.91 59.16
C LEU A 223 43.43 31.21 60.50
N LYS A 224 42.18 30.78 60.69
CA LYS A 224 41.49 30.91 61.99
C LYS A 224 42.24 30.17 63.09
N LYS A 225 42.71 28.95 62.80
CA LYS A 225 43.49 28.16 63.75
C LYS A 225 44.83 28.85 64.08
N ASP A 226 45.53 29.37 63.07
CA ASP A 226 46.76 30.14 63.28
C ASP A 226 46.51 31.39 64.13
N ILE A 227 45.40 32.10 63.92
CA ILE A 227 45.00 33.26 64.74
C ILE A 227 44.76 32.83 66.19
N ASP A 228 44.05 31.73 66.42
CA ASP A 228 43.77 31.23 67.78
C ASP A 228 45.06 30.77 68.48
N ASP A 229 45.97 30.10 67.77
CA ASP A 229 47.30 29.71 68.27
C ASP A 229 48.16 30.95 68.60
N MET A 230 48.15 31.97 67.73
CA MET A 230 48.84 33.24 68.00
C MET A 230 48.25 33.99 69.20
N ARG A 231 46.92 34.01 69.35
CA ARG A 231 46.25 34.59 70.53
C ARG A 231 46.66 33.87 71.82
N LEU A 232 46.73 32.54 71.78
CA LEU A 232 47.17 31.74 72.92
C LEU A 232 48.63 32.04 73.29
N ASN A 233 49.51 32.14 72.29
CA ASN A 233 50.91 32.53 72.47
C ASN A 233 51.05 33.96 73.00
N LEU A 234 50.25 34.90 72.49
CA LEU A 234 50.22 36.28 72.96
C LEU A 234 49.80 36.34 74.45
N GLN A 235 48.71 35.67 74.80
CA GLN A 235 48.24 35.59 76.20
C GLN A 235 49.31 34.98 77.11
N LYS A 236 50.02 33.94 76.63
CA LYS A 236 51.13 33.34 77.36
C LYS A 236 52.28 34.34 77.56
N SER A 237 52.68 35.06 76.50
CA SER A 237 53.73 36.08 76.57
C SER A 237 53.34 37.27 77.45
N GLU A 238 52.08 37.71 77.44
CA GLU A 238 51.56 38.76 78.33
C GLU A 238 51.61 38.33 79.79
N ASN A 239 51.26 37.08 80.09
CA ASN A 239 51.37 36.53 81.45
C ASN A 239 52.83 36.42 81.90
N GLU A 240 53.75 36.03 81.02
CA GLU A 240 55.19 36.05 81.28
C GLU A 240 55.69 37.48 81.52
N CYS A 241 55.23 38.46 80.73
CA CYS A 241 55.54 39.88 80.91
C CYS A 241 55.07 40.40 82.26
N LYS A 242 53.80 40.16 82.63
CA LYS A 242 53.26 40.51 83.96
C LYS A 242 54.06 39.86 85.09
N THR A 243 54.47 38.61 84.90
CA THR A 243 55.30 37.90 85.89
C THR A 243 56.67 38.57 86.05
N ARG A 244 57.30 38.98 84.95
CA ARG A 244 58.56 39.73 84.97
C ARG A 244 58.39 41.15 85.51
N ASP A 245 57.33 41.86 85.16
CA ASP A 245 57.02 43.19 85.73
C ASP A 245 56.83 43.10 87.23
N ASN A 246 56.12 42.09 87.73
CA ASN A 246 56.01 41.83 89.17
C ASN A 246 57.38 41.53 89.80
N GLN A 247 58.25 40.76 89.15
CA GLN A 247 59.63 40.55 89.62
C GLN A 247 60.43 41.85 89.64
N ILE A 248 60.31 42.68 88.60
CA ILE A 248 60.98 43.99 88.53
C ILE A 248 60.49 44.88 89.66
N HIS A 249 59.18 44.93 89.92
CA HIS A 249 58.63 45.74 91.00
C HIS A 249 59.12 45.26 92.37
N THR A 250 59.19 43.93 92.57
CA THR A 250 59.75 43.34 93.80
C THR A 250 61.22 43.71 93.97
N LEU A 251 62.02 43.63 92.90
CA LEU A 251 63.43 44.03 92.89
C LEU A 251 63.60 45.55 93.07
N GLN A 252 62.68 46.37 92.57
CA GLN A 252 62.67 47.82 92.79
C GLN A 252 62.35 48.16 94.25
N ASP A 253 61.42 47.44 94.88
CA ASP A 253 61.14 47.59 96.31
C ASP A 253 62.33 47.14 97.17
N GLU A 254 63.02 46.06 96.78
CA GLU A 254 64.27 45.62 97.40
C GLU A 254 65.40 46.66 97.23
N MET A 255 65.54 47.26 96.04
CA MET A 255 66.48 48.35 95.79
C MET A 255 66.14 49.59 96.61
N ALA A 256 64.86 49.98 96.71
CA ALA A 256 64.43 51.10 97.55
C ALA A 256 64.72 50.86 99.04
N GLN A 257 64.54 49.63 99.52
CA GLN A 257 64.98 49.23 100.85
C GLN A 257 66.50 49.35 101.01
N GLN A 258 67.28 48.91 100.02
CA GLN A 258 68.73 49.07 100.04
C GLN A 258 69.15 50.54 100.04
N ASP A 259 68.51 51.40 99.24
CA ASP A 259 68.75 52.85 99.21
C ASP A 259 68.36 53.52 100.53
N GLU A 260 67.29 53.10 101.19
CA GLU A 260 66.91 53.58 102.52
C GLU A 260 67.92 53.13 103.59
N THR A 261 68.50 51.94 103.43
CA THR A 261 69.57 51.42 104.28
C THR A 261 70.87 52.20 104.06
N ILE A 262 71.21 52.52 102.81
CA ILE A 262 72.35 53.37 102.45
C ILE A 262 72.15 54.79 103.01
N ALA A 263 70.97 55.39 102.87
CA ALA A 263 70.67 56.71 103.43
C ALA A 263 70.79 56.76 104.97
N LYS A 264 70.44 55.66 105.67
CA LYS A 264 70.67 55.50 107.11
C LYS A 264 72.17 55.39 107.45
N LEU A 265 72.98 54.76 106.59
CA LEU A 265 74.44 54.68 106.73
C LEU A 265 75.14 56.03 106.42
N THR A 266 74.62 56.84 105.50
CA THR A 266 75.16 58.17 105.18
C THR A 266 74.85 59.19 106.28
N ARG A 267 73.70 59.09 106.97
CA ARG A 267 73.39 59.93 108.14
C ARG A 267 74.24 59.61 109.37
N SER A 268 74.79 58.40 109.46
CA SER A 268 75.67 57.98 110.57
C SER A 268 77.16 58.28 110.31
N SER A 269 77.52 58.76 109.12
CA SER A 269 78.92 59.02 108.74
C SER A 269 79.33 60.51 108.75
N ILE A 270 78.42 61.45 109.06
CA ILE A 270 78.72 62.90 109.14
C ILE A 270 78.70 63.41 110.61
N SER A 271 78.52 62.52 111.60
CA SER A 271 78.53 62.88 113.03
C SER A 271 79.90 62.68 113.72
N LEU A 272 81.02 62.86 113.00
CA LEU A 272 82.38 62.84 113.55
C LEU A 272 83.24 63.93 112.92
#